data_AF-J3ML74-F1
#
_entry.id   AF-J3ML74-F1
#
_cell.length_a   1.000
_cell.length_b   1.000
_cell.length_c   1.000
_cell.angle_alpha   90.00
_cell.angle_beta   90.00
_cell.angle_gamma   90.00
#
_symmetry.space_group_name_H-M   'P 1'
#
loop_
_entity.id
_entity.type
_entity.pdbx_description
1 polymer ?
#
loop_
_entity_poly.entity_id
_entity_poly.type
_entity_poly.pdbx_seq_one_letter_code
_entity_poly.pdbx_strand_id
1 'polypeptide(L)'
;MEALRKQASKFKEQVAKQQQAVIKQFSTTGYEHSDAVVIDEVELQRHQQLEKLYTSTRSGRDFQKDIVRAAEGLVAIGSRHVEVGTKFSEDCFRYGGETNASDEALAKAASLYGGALRNVEKEYEDFNRILSSQTIDPLRAMATGAPLEDARGLAQRYSRMRHEAEILSAEIARRKQRVREAPLAEHTTKLQQSESKMIEHKASMAVLGKEAAAALAAVESQQQRVTLQRLVGMVEAEKLFHLRLAAILDDVEAEMSSEKQKRESAPPTIPSHKRAEKAQYFLAEAVHSFNGTTEKELSLISGDYVVVRQIAPNGWAEGECRGKAGWFPAGFVERRENIPPNKVFPQA
;
A
#
# COMPACT_ATOMS: atom_id res chain seq x y z
N MET A 1 -24.18 -91.71 -0.54
CA MET A 1 -23.18 -91.22 0.43
C MET A 1 -21.95 -90.60 -0.23
N GLU A 2 -21.40 -91.20 -1.28
CA GLU A 2 -20.17 -90.71 -1.95
C GLU A 2 -20.38 -89.43 -2.78
N ALA A 3 -21.55 -89.29 -3.42
CA ALA A 3 -21.93 -88.07 -4.14
C ALA A 3 -22.04 -86.84 -3.22
N LEU A 4 -22.62 -87.01 -2.02
CA LEU A 4 -22.69 -85.96 -1.00
C LEU A 4 -21.30 -85.56 -0.47
N ARG A 5 -20.38 -86.52 -0.31
CA ARG A 5 -18.98 -86.22 0.05
C ARG A 5 -18.24 -85.44 -1.04
N LYS A 6 -18.43 -85.81 -2.31
CA LYS A 6 -17.86 -85.04 -3.45
C LYS A 6 -18.44 -83.64 -3.55
N GLN A 7 -19.73 -83.47 -3.25
CA GLN A 7 -20.37 -82.16 -3.26
C GLN A 7 -19.89 -81.28 -2.10
N ALA A 8 -19.71 -81.87 -0.91
CA ALA A 8 -19.13 -81.20 0.25
C ALA A 8 -17.64 -80.84 0.05
N SER A 9 -16.85 -81.68 -0.64
CA SER A 9 -15.45 -81.36 -0.95
C SER A 9 -15.35 -80.21 -1.96
N LYS A 10 -16.21 -80.21 -2.99
CA LYS A 10 -16.30 -79.10 -3.95
C LYS A 10 -16.70 -77.79 -3.28
N PHE A 11 -17.66 -77.84 -2.35
CA PHE A 11 -18.05 -76.65 -1.60
C PHE A 11 -16.93 -76.14 -0.69
N LYS A 12 -16.21 -77.02 0.01
CA LYS A 12 -15.03 -76.65 0.80
C LYS A 12 -13.92 -76.03 -0.06
N GLU A 13 -13.66 -76.58 -1.24
CA GLU A 13 -12.65 -76.06 -2.16
C GLU A 13 -13.06 -74.69 -2.74
N GLN A 14 -14.35 -74.51 -3.01
CA GLN A 14 -14.90 -73.24 -3.46
C GLN A 14 -14.84 -72.16 -2.37
N VAL A 15 -15.16 -72.51 -1.12
CA VAL A 15 -15.01 -71.61 0.04
C VAL A 15 -13.53 -71.28 0.29
N ALA A 16 -12.62 -72.26 0.17
CA ALA A 16 -11.18 -72.02 0.30
C ALA A 16 -10.64 -71.08 -0.79
N LYS A 17 -11.11 -71.24 -2.04
CA LYS A 17 -10.78 -70.32 -3.15
C LYS A 17 -11.37 -68.92 -2.93
N GLN A 18 -12.58 -68.82 -2.38
CA GLN A 18 -13.19 -67.53 -2.05
C GLN A 18 -12.48 -66.84 -0.88
N GLN A 19 -12.08 -67.58 0.16
CA GLN A 19 -11.26 -67.07 1.25
C GLN A 19 -9.88 -66.63 0.75
N GLN A 20 -9.24 -67.40 -0.14
CA GLN A 20 -7.99 -66.99 -0.80
C GLN A 20 -8.17 -65.78 -1.71
N ALA A 21 -9.31 -65.63 -2.39
CA ALA A 21 -9.61 -64.46 -3.21
C ALA A 21 -9.86 -63.21 -2.37
N VAL A 22 -10.52 -63.34 -1.22
CA VAL A 22 -10.73 -62.26 -0.25
C VAL A 22 -9.40 -61.87 0.41
N ILE A 23 -8.60 -62.85 0.85
CA ILE A 23 -7.24 -62.61 1.35
C ILE A 23 -6.38 -61.96 0.26
N LYS A 24 -6.51 -62.39 -1.01
CA LYS A 24 -5.85 -61.73 -2.14
C LYS A 24 -6.33 -60.31 -2.35
N GLN A 25 -7.62 -60.01 -2.21
CA GLN A 25 -8.14 -58.63 -2.30
C GLN A 25 -7.59 -57.73 -1.18
N PHE A 26 -7.44 -58.28 0.04
CA PHE A 26 -6.79 -57.58 1.15
C PHE A 26 -5.24 -57.59 1.07
N SER A 27 -4.63 -58.46 0.27
CA SER A 27 -3.17 -58.49 0.05
C SER A 27 -2.72 -57.82 -1.25
N THR A 28 -3.63 -57.49 -2.18
CA THR A 28 -3.36 -56.66 -3.36
C THR A 28 -3.23 -55.17 -3.03
N THR A 29 -3.49 -54.75 -1.78
CA THR A 29 -2.92 -53.52 -1.25
C THR A 29 -1.51 -53.80 -0.75
N GLY A 30 -0.55 -53.82 -1.68
CA GLY A 30 0.89 -53.64 -1.42
C GLY A 30 1.57 -54.68 -0.54
N TYR A 31 1.84 -55.88 -1.07
CA TYR A 31 2.86 -56.77 -0.51
C TYR A 31 3.50 -57.62 -1.62
N GLU A 32 4.36 -56.98 -2.43
CA GLU A 32 5.53 -57.67 -2.99
C GLU A 32 6.75 -57.18 -2.22
N HIS A 33 7.30 -58.09 -1.41
CA HIS A 33 8.48 -57.88 -0.58
C HIS A 33 9.70 -57.73 -1.50
N SER A 34 9.93 -56.51 -1.97
CA SER A 34 11.26 -56.06 -2.34
C SER A 34 12.00 -55.80 -1.03
N ASP A 35 12.97 -56.67 -0.73
CA ASP A 35 13.82 -56.67 0.48
C ASP A 35 14.73 -55.40 0.59
N ALA A 36 14.42 -54.33 -0.15
CA ALA A 36 15.25 -53.14 -0.28
C ALA A 36 14.52 -51.79 -0.10
N VAL A 37 13.21 -51.74 0.19
CA VAL A 37 12.51 -50.45 0.42
C VAL A 37 11.79 -50.47 1.77
N VAL A 38 12.48 -49.96 2.80
CA VAL A 38 12.07 -50.01 4.21
C VAL A 38 11.25 -48.77 4.65
N ILE A 39 11.05 -47.83 3.73
CA ILE A 39 10.26 -46.62 3.92
C ILE A 39 8.86 -46.87 3.34
N ASP A 40 7.85 -46.83 4.21
CA ASP A 40 6.44 -46.95 3.82
C ASP A 40 6.09 -45.83 2.81
N GLU A 41 5.39 -46.16 1.72
CA GLU A 41 5.01 -45.19 0.69
C GLU A 41 4.24 -44.01 1.29
N VAL A 42 3.41 -44.28 2.31
CA VAL A 42 2.65 -43.28 3.06
C VAL A 42 3.59 -42.32 3.82
N GLU A 43 4.69 -42.84 4.35
CA GLU A 43 5.68 -42.06 5.09
C GLU A 43 6.53 -41.22 4.12
N LEU A 44 6.90 -41.77 2.97
CA LEU A 44 7.61 -41.03 1.93
C LEU A 44 6.77 -39.84 1.42
N GLN A 45 5.48 -40.07 1.15
CA GLN A 45 4.55 -39.01 0.78
C GLN A 45 4.44 -37.94 1.88
N ARG A 46 4.39 -38.34 3.15
CA ARG A 46 4.36 -37.42 4.30
C ARG A 46 5.59 -36.53 4.34
N HIS A 47 6.77 -37.10 4.16
CA HIS A 47 8.02 -36.35 4.16
C HIS A 47 8.12 -35.38 2.99
N GLN A 48 7.76 -35.82 1.78
CA GLN A 48 7.72 -34.95 0.61
C GLN A 48 6.74 -33.78 0.82
N GLN A 49 5.58 -34.03 1.44
CA GLN A 49 4.65 -32.97 1.81
C GLN A 49 5.27 -31.99 2.82
N LEU A 50 5.94 -32.50 3.85
CA LEU A 50 6.61 -31.68 4.87
C LEU A 50 7.73 -30.83 4.28
N GLU A 51 8.56 -31.36 3.38
CA GLU A 51 9.62 -30.62 2.70
C GLU A 51 9.06 -29.47 1.84
N LYS A 52 7.96 -29.73 1.12
CA LYS A 52 7.25 -28.70 0.34
C LYS A 52 6.72 -27.58 1.25
N LEU A 53 6.02 -27.95 2.33
CA LEU A 53 5.48 -27.01 3.30
C LEU A 53 6.59 -26.21 4.01
N TYR A 54 7.69 -26.86 4.39
CA TYR A 54 8.82 -26.21 5.04
C TYR A 54 9.49 -25.19 4.12
N THR A 55 9.68 -25.57 2.85
CA THR A 55 10.23 -24.66 1.83
C THR A 55 9.30 -23.49 1.56
N SER A 56 8.00 -23.76 1.39
CA SER A 56 6.99 -22.73 1.14
C SER A 56 6.87 -21.72 2.28
N THR A 57 6.75 -22.20 3.53
CA THR A 57 6.70 -21.33 4.73
C THR A 57 7.99 -20.55 4.97
N ARG A 58 9.14 -21.10 4.57
CA ARG A 58 10.43 -20.38 4.54
C ARG A 58 10.39 -19.25 3.51
N SER A 59 10.04 -19.53 2.27
CA SER A 59 9.93 -18.52 1.22
C SER A 59 8.90 -17.44 1.57
N GLY A 60 7.76 -17.81 2.11
CA GLY A 60 6.72 -16.87 2.58
C GLY A 60 7.25 -15.94 3.68
N ARG A 61 7.97 -16.48 4.68
CA ARG A 61 8.62 -15.66 5.71
C ARG A 61 9.65 -14.70 5.12
N ASP A 62 10.49 -15.18 4.21
CA ASP A 62 11.57 -14.37 3.64
C ASP A 62 10.98 -13.21 2.83
N PHE A 63 9.96 -13.49 2.01
CA PHE A 63 9.19 -12.46 1.30
C PHE A 63 8.53 -11.44 2.24
N GLN A 64 7.88 -11.90 3.33
CA GLN A 64 7.30 -11.02 4.34
C GLN A 64 8.35 -10.09 4.97
N LYS A 65 9.56 -10.59 5.25
CA LYS A 65 10.66 -9.79 5.81
C LYS A 65 11.17 -8.74 4.82
N ASP A 66 11.25 -9.09 3.54
CA ASP A 66 11.69 -8.13 2.51
C ASP A 66 10.66 -7.01 2.31
N ILE A 67 9.36 -7.32 2.34
CA ILE A 67 8.29 -6.29 2.34
C ILE A 67 8.44 -5.39 3.56
N VAL A 68 8.57 -5.97 4.76
CA VAL A 68 8.71 -5.21 6.01
C VAL A 68 9.89 -4.25 5.93
N ARG A 69 11.07 -4.73 5.50
CA ARG A 69 12.27 -3.89 5.38
C ARG A 69 12.07 -2.75 4.38
N ALA A 70 11.49 -3.03 3.23
CA ALA A 70 11.24 -2.02 2.20
C ALA A 70 10.23 -0.96 2.70
N ALA A 71 9.12 -1.40 3.30
CA ALA A 71 8.10 -0.52 3.84
C ALA A 71 8.62 0.33 5.01
N GLU A 72 9.45 -0.21 5.90
CA GLU A 72 10.14 0.56 6.95
C GLU A 72 11.03 1.65 6.35
N GLY A 73 11.72 1.35 5.25
CA GLY A 73 12.49 2.35 4.49
C GLY A 73 11.62 3.47 3.93
N LEU A 74 10.46 3.12 3.35
CA LEU A 74 9.50 4.11 2.84
C LEU A 74 8.95 5.00 3.97
N VAL A 75 8.58 4.41 5.11
CA VAL A 75 8.10 5.15 6.28
C VAL A 75 9.19 6.10 6.81
N ALA A 76 10.45 5.66 6.88
CA ALA A 76 11.55 6.52 7.33
C ALA A 76 11.78 7.72 6.38
N ILE A 77 11.73 7.50 5.07
CA ILE A 77 11.79 8.57 4.07
C ILE A 77 10.57 9.50 4.22
N GLY A 78 9.38 8.93 4.38
CA GLY A 78 8.14 9.67 4.58
C GLY A 78 8.16 10.55 5.84
N SER A 79 8.68 10.06 6.96
CA SER A 79 8.82 10.86 8.18
C SER A 79 9.75 12.06 7.97
N ARG A 80 10.84 11.89 7.21
CA ARG A 80 11.74 12.99 6.87
C ARG A 80 11.09 13.99 5.91
N HIS A 81 10.28 13.51 4.97
CA HIS A 81 9.48 14.37 4.10
C HIS A 81 8.56 15.26 4.94
N VAL A 82 7.77 14.65 5.84
CA VAL A 82 6.86 15.37 6.74
C VAL A 82 7.60 16.43 7.57
N GLU A 83 8.75 16.11 8.14
CA GLU A 83 9.54 17.05 8.96
C GLU A 83 9.94 18.29 8.14
N VAL A 84 10.51 18.08 6.95
CA VAL A 84 10.98 19.16 6.08
C VAL A 84 9.80 19.94 5.49
N GLY A 85 8.77 19.24 5.04
CA GLY A 85 7.56 19.81 4.45
C GLY A 85 6.77 20.64 5.46
N THR A 86 6.67 20.19 6.71
CA THR A 86 6.00 20.95 7.78
C THR A 86 6.72 22.27 8.02
N LYS A 87 8.05 22.24 8.14
CA LYS A 87 8.85 23.46 8.28
C LYS A 87 8.67 24.40 7.08
N PHE A 88 8.69 23.87 5.86
CA PHE A 88 8.47 24.66 4.65
C PHE A 88 7.07 25.29 4.62
N SER A 89 6.05 24.55 5.04
CA SER A 89 4.67 25.04 5.16
C SER A 89 4.56 26.20 6.16
N GLU A 90 5.24 26.09 7.31
CA GLU A 90 5.29 27.12 8.33
C GLU A 90 6.02 28.39 7.87
N ASP A 91 7.12 28.23 7.13
CA ASP A 91 7.87 29.36 6.57
C ASP A 91 7.00 30.13 5.55
N CYS A 92 6.29 29.43 4.66
CA CYS A 92 5.36 30.05 3.71
C CYS A 92 4.20 30.77 4.43
N PHE A 93 3.64 30.12 5.45
CA PHE A 93 2.52 30.68 6.20
C PHE A 93 2.92 31.92 7.01
N ARG A 94 4.09 31.90 7.67
CA ARG A 94 4.61 33.04 8.44
C ARG A 94 4.88 34.26 7.57
N TYR A 95 5.47 34.06 6.38
CA TYR A 95 5.67 35.15 5.42
C TYR A 95 4.35 35.88 5.09
N GLY A 96 3.25 35.12 4.94
CA GLY A 96 1.93 35.68 4.69
C GLY A 96 1.33 36.47 5.86
N GLY A 97 1.68 36.15 7.11
CA GLY A 97 1.12 36.78 8.32
C GLY A 97 1.90 37.99 8.84
N GLU A 98 3.22 38.07 8.58
CA GLU A 98 4.11 39.08 9.16
C GLU A 98 4.28 40.34 8.28
N THR A 99 3.89 40.29 7.01
CA THR A 99 4.20 41.34 6.04
C THR A 99 3.14 42.46 6.03
N ASN A 100 3.39 43.55 6.75
CA ASN A 100 2.46 44.68 6.91
C ASN A 100 2.44 45.72 5.75
N ALA A 101 3.17 45.56 4.65
CA ALA A 101 3.08 46.49 3.51
C ALA A 101 3.71 45.95 2.20
N SER A 102 3.17 46.44 1.07
CA SER A 102 3.68 46.43 -0.32
C SER A 102 3.30 45.25 -1.24
N ASP A 103 3.30 43.98 -0.82
CA ASP A 103 3.01 42.86 -1.73
C ASP A 103 1.97 41.87 -1.18
N GLU A 104 0.75 42.39 -1.00
CA GLU A 104 -0.39 41.66 -0.43
C GLU A 104 -0.76 40.39 -1.24
N ALA A 105 -0.51 40.41 -2.56
CA ALA A 105 -0.81 39.27 -3.43
C ALA A 105 0.14 38.10 -3.19
N LEU A 106 1.45 38.37 -3.11
CA LEU A 106 2.45 37.33 -2.82
C LEU A 106 2.29 36.79 -1.39
N ALA A 107 2.08 37.68 -0.42
CA ALA A 107 1.86 37.28 0.98
C ALA A 107 0.62 36.37 1.12
N LYS A 108 -0.49 36.72 0.45
CA LYS A 108 -1.70 35.91 0.46
C LYS A 108 -1.50 34.57 -0.26
N ALA A 109 -0.87 34.57 -1.43
CA ALA A 109 -0.54 33.35 -2.17
C ALA A 109 0.35 32.41 -1.35
N ALA A 110 1.36 32.93 -0.65
CA ALA A 110 2.23 32.16 0.23
C ALA A 110 1.47 31.57 1.42
N SER A 111 0.54 32.33 2.02
CA SER A 111 -0.31 31.84 3.11
C SER A 111 -1.24 30.70 2.67
N LEU A 112 -1.89 30.84 1.52
CA LEU A 112 -2.77 29.81 0.94
C LEU A 112 -1.98 28.52 0.66
N TYR A 113 -0.83 28.65 -0.01
CA TYR A 113 0.02 27.52 -0.34
C TYR A 113 0.59 26.84 0.92
N GLY A 114 1.09 27.61 1.89
CA GLY A 114 1.56 27.08 3.18
C GLY A 114 0.47 26.36 3.96
N GLY A 115 -0.75 26.89 3.98
CA GLY A 115 -1.91 26.25 4.60
C GLY A 115 -2.27 24.91 3.95
N ALA A 116 -2.26 24.86 2.61
CA ALA A 116 -2.52 23.64 1.85
C ALA A 116 -1.41 22.60 2.07
N LEU A 117 -0.14 23.01 2.07
CA LEU A 117 0.98 22.12 2.35
C LEU A 117 0.88 21.47 3.72
N ARG A 118 0.44 22.19 4.77
CA ARG A 118 0.20 21.57 6.07
C ARG A 118 -0.80 20.41 6.02
N ASN A 119 -1.82 20.53 5.18
CA ASN A 119 -2.78 19.43 4.97
C ASN A 119 -2.15 18.29 4.16
N VAL A 120 -1.31 18.60 3.16
CA VAL A 120 -0.51 17.60 2.42
C VAL A 120 0.38 16.80 3.37
N GLU A 121 1.12 17.46 4.26
CA GLU A 121 2.01 16.78 5.21
C GLU A 121 1.24 15.87 6.17
N LYS A 122 0.05 16.29 6.60
CA LYS A 122 -0.84 15.44 7.41
C LYS A 122 -1.26 14.17 6.65
N GLU A 123 -1.52 14.26 5.36
CA GLU A 123 -1.82 13.09 4.53
C GLU A 123 -0.62 12.14 4.42
N TYR A 124 0.61 12.66 4.33
CA TYR A 124 1.84 11.85 4.40
C TYR A 124 1.99 11.17 5.77
N GLU A 125 1.74 11.88 6.87
CA GLU A 125 1.75 11.29 8.22
C GLU A 125 0.75 10.14 8.36
N ASP A 126 -0.49 10.35 7.93
CA ASP A 126 -1.54 9.35 8.05
C ASP A 126 -1.25 8.14 7.14
N PHE A 127 -0.71 8.34 5.94
CA PHE A 127 -0.26 7.25 5.08
C PHE A 127 0.89 6.44 5.71
N ASN A 128 1.90 7.10 6.27
CA ASN A 128 2.99 6.43 6.99
C ASN A 128 2.48 5.62 8.18
N ARG A 129 1.48 6.14 8.91
CA ARG A 129 0.83 5.43 10.02
C ARG A 129 0.06 4.21 9.53
N ILE A 130 -0.64 4.30 8.41
CA ILE A 130 -1.34 3.17 7.78
C ILE A 130 -0.35 2.10 7.34
N LEU A 131 0.75 2.46 6.65
CA LEU A 131 1.79 1.50 6.27
C LEU A 131 2.38 0.77 7.49
N SER A 132 2.68 1.51 8.56
CA SER A 132 3.22 0.95 9.80
C SER A 132 2.25 -0.03 10.46
N SER A 133 1.05 0.44 10.81
CA SER A 133 0.10 -0.32 11.62
C SER A 133 -0.64 -1.40 10.83
N GLN A 134 -0.96 -1.16 9.56
CA GLN A 134 -1.80 -2.05 8.77
C GLN A 134 -1.01 -2.99 7.87
N THR A 135 0.30 -2.77 7.68
CA THR A 135 1.16 -3.62 6.83
C THR A 135 2.36 -4.15 7.60
N ILE A 136 3.23 -3.25 8.09
CA ILE A 136 4.51 -3.61 8.69
C ILE A 136 4.30 -4.48 9.92
N ASP A 137 3.49 -4.03 10.90
CA ASP A 137 3.33 -4.75 12.16
C ASP A 137 2.71 -6.15 11.98
N PRO A 138 1.62 -6.34 11.20
CA PRO A 138 1.06 -7.68 10.95
C PRO A 138 2.04 -8.62 10.23
N LEU A 139 2.77 -8.13 9.21
CA LEU A 139 3.72 -8.97 8.47
C LEU A 139 4.94 -9.33 9.32
N ARG A 140 5.45 -8.39 10.13
CA ARG A 140 6.53 -8.64 11.08
C ARG A 140 6.12 -9.70 12.11
N ALA A 141 4.94 -9.55 12.70
CA ALA A 141 4.41 -10.49 13.69
C ALA A 141 4.27 -11.91 13.12
N MET A 142 3.89 -12.07 11.85
CA MET A 142 3.87 -13.39 11.20
C MET A 142 5.28 -13.94 10.93
N ALA A 143 6.19 -13.09 10.47
CA ALA A 143 7.54 -13.50 10.11
C ALA A 143 8.42 -13.90 11.32
N THR A 144 8.09 -13.40 12.51
CA THR A 144 8.78 -13.70 13.77
C THR A 144 7.88 -14.36 14.82
N GLY A 145 6.69 -14.81 14.43
CA GLY A 145 5.68 -15.31 15.36
C GLY A 145 5.96 -16.71 15.87
N ALA A 146 5.57 -16.98 17.12
CA ALA A 146 5.68 -18.30 17.75
C ALA A 146 5.07 -19.44 16.91
N PRO A 147 3.90 -19.30 16.24
CA PRO A 147 3.31 -20.40 15.47
C PRO A 147 4.22 -20.93 14.34
N LEU A 148 4.98 -20.04 13.69
CA LEU A 148 5.90 -20.43 12.63
C LEU A 148 7.11 -21.18 13.19
N GLU A 149 7.66 -20.73 14.31
CA GLU A 149 8.81 -21.36 14.96
C GLU A 149 8.43 -22.71 15.60
N ASP A 150 7.24 -22.81 16.20
CA ASP A 150 6.71 -24.06 16.75
C ASP A 150 6.50 -25.11 15.65
N ALA A 151 5.87 -24.72 14.53
CA ALA A 151 5.66 -25.61 13.38
C ALA A 151 7.00 -26.11 12.78
N ARG A 152 8.00 -25.23 12.68
CA ARG A 152 9.36 -25.62 12.27
C ARG A 152 10.03 -26.54 13.27
N GLY A 153 9.84 -26.30 14.56
CA GLY A 153 10.34 -27.17 15.62
C GLY A 153 9.80 -28.59 15.50
N LEU A 154 8.50 -28.75 15.22
CA LEU A 154 7.88 -30.05 14.96
C LEU A 154 8.48 -30.72 13.71
N ALA A 155 8.64 -29.99 12.61
CA ALA A 155 9.24 -30.53 11.38
C ALA A 155 10.70 -30.98 11.57
N GLN A 156 11.50 -30.22 12.33
CA GLN A 156 12.87 -30.61 12.68
C GLN A 156 12.92 -31.84 13.58
N ARG A 157 12.01 -31.96 14.56
CA ARG A 157 11.89 -33.16 15.39
C ARG A 157 11.52 -34.38 14.55
N TYR A 158 10.59 -34.22 13.60
CA TYR A 158 10.23 -35.29 12.65
C TYR A 158 11.43 -35.71 11.81
N SER A 159 12.19 -34.76 11.25
CA SER A 159 13.39 -35.05 10.47
C SER A 159 14.43 -35.85 11.26
N ARG A 160 14.67 -35.50 12.53
CA ARG A 160 15.55 -36.27 13.43
C ARG A 160 15.03 -37.69 13.66
N MET A 161 13.74 -37.83 13.97
CA MET A 161 13.12 -39.14 14.21
C MET A 161 13.15 -40.04 12.97
N ARG A 162 12.97 -39.46 11.78
CA ARG A 162 13.12 -40.17 10.50
C ARG A 162 14.54 -40.66 10.29
N HIS A 163 15.53 -39.83 10.55
CA HIS A 163 16.93 -40.24 10.46
C HIS A 163 17.27 -41.38 11.43
N GLU A 164 16.75 -41.33 12.67
CA GLU A 164 16.87 -42.43 13.62
C GLU A 164 16.20 -43.72 13.11
N ALA A 165 15.05 -43.61 12.42
CA ALA A 165 14.38 -44.74 11.80
C ALA A 165 15.22 -45.37 10.67
N GLU A 166 15.93 -44.56 9.88
CA GLU A 166 16.84 -45.03 8.85
C GLU A 166 18.02 -45.82 9.45
N ILE A 167 18.57 -45.34 10.57
CA ILE A 167 19.63 -46.03 11.33
C ILE A 167 19.13 -47.37 11.90
N LEU A 168 17.98 -47.36 12.57
CA LEU A 168 17.36 -48.57 13.12
C LEU A 168 17.01 -49.58 12.02
N SER A 169 16.60 -49.12 10.85
CA SER A 169 16.33 -49.94 9.67
C SER A 169 17.59 -50.67 9.19
N ALA A 170 18.70 -49.94 9.05
CA ALA A 170 19.98 -50.52 8.69
C ALA A 170 20.47 -51.55 9.73
N GLU A 171 20.22 -51.30 11.02
CA GLU A 171 20.53 -52.25 12.09
C GLU A 171 19.69 -53.54 11.99
N ILE A 172 18.38 -53.41 11.75
CA ILE A 172 17.49 -54.56 11.56
C ILE A 172 17.94 -55.41 10.36
N ALA A 173 18.30 -54.77 9.24
CA ALA A 173 18.81 -55.48 8.07
C ALA A 173 20.06 -56.32 8.40
N ARG A 174 21.01 -55.75 9.16
CA ARG A 174 22.21 -56.49 9.63
C ARG A 174 21.84 -57.64 10.58
N ARG A 175 20.88 -57.45 11.48
CA ARG A 175 20.42 -58.50 12.41
C ARG A 175 19.68 -59.62 11.68
N LYS A 176 18.86 -59.30 10.67
CA LYS A 176 18.20 -60.29 9.79
C LYS A 176 19.22 -61.15 9.06
N GLN A 177 20.28 -60.53 8.52
CA GLN A 177 21.37 -61.28 7.90
C GLN A 177 22.06 -62.23 8.87
N ARG A 178 22.40 -61.78 10.10
CA ARG A 178 23.00 -62.64 11.13
C ARG A 178 22.13 -63.82 11.52
N VAL A 179 20.81 -63.62 11.64
CA VAL A 179 19.86 -64.71 11.93
C VAL A 179 19.80 -65.71 10.76
N ARG A 180 19.89 -65.24 9.52
CA ARG A 180 19.94 -66.08 8.32
C ARG A 180 21.23 -66.92 8.25
N GLU A 181 22.35 -66.35 8.69
CA GLU A 181 23.66 -67.04 8.77
C GLU A 181 23.73 -68.02 9.94
N ALA A 182 23.22 -67.64 11.11
CA ALA A 182 23.22 -68.46 12.32
C ALA A 182 21.89 -68.26 13.10
N PRO A 183 20.94 -69.22 13.04
CA PRO A 183 19.63 -69.11 13.68
C PRO A 183 19.70 -69.43 15.18
N LEU A 184 20.54 -68.71 15.91
CA LEU A 184 20.66 -68.81 17.36
C LEU A 184 19.48 -68.10 18.04
N ALA A 185 19.00 -68.66 19.15
CA ALA A 185 17.91 -68.08 19.94
C ALA A 185 18.22 -66.64 20.36
N GLU A 186 19.47 -66.36 20.75
CA GLU A 186 19.91 -65.01 21.14
C GLU A 186 19.79 -63.99 19.99
N HIS A 187 20.21 -64.35 18.77
CA HIS A 187 20.12 -63.48 17.60
C HIS A 187 18.67 -63.21 17.21
N THR A 188 17.82 -64.23 17.33
CA THR A 188 16.39 -64.13 17.05
C THR A 188 15.70 -63.17 18.04
N THR A 189 15.97 -63.30 19.34
CA THR A 189 15.44 -62.39 20.36
C THR A 189 15.88 -60.95 20.15
N LYS A 190 17.17 -60.73 19.83
CA LYS A 190 17.69 -59.38 19.52
C LYS A 190 17.05 -58.78 18.27
N LEU A 191 16.80 -59.58 17.23
CA LEU A 191 16.09 -59.12 16.03
C LEU A 191 14.65 -58.69 16.37
N GLN A 192 13.90 -59.54 17.08
CA GLN A 192 12.53 -59.24 17.50
C GLN A 192 12.44 -57.98 18.36
N GLN A 193 13.38 -57.76 19.27
CA GLN A 193 13.45 -56.53 20.06
C GLN A 193 13.66 -55.28 19.19
N SER A 194 14.54 -55.34 18.19
CA SER A 194 14.74 -54.21 17.26
C SER A 194 13.53 -53.98 16.36
N GLU A 195 12.88 -55.04 15.90
CA GLU A 195 11.64 -54.94 15.10
C GLU A 195 10.49 -54.32 15.91
N SER A 196 10.32 -54.70 17.19
CA SER A 196 9.34 -54.07 18.08
C SER A 196 9.62 -52.58 18.28
N LYS A 197 10.89 -52.21 18.54
CA LYS A 197 11.30 -50.81 18.66
C LYS A 197 11.03 -50.01 17.39
N MET A 198 11.25 -50.61 16.21
CA MET A 198 10.93 -49.98 14.93
C MET A 198 9.45 -49.71 14.76
N ILE A 199 8.58 -50.64 15.18
CA ILE A 199 7.11 -50.46 15.10
C ILE A 199 6.69 -49.27 15.96
N GLU A 200 7.14 -49.19 17.22
CA GLU A 200 6.84 -48.08 18.13
C GLU A 200 7.39 -46.73 17.62
N HIS A 201 8.61 -46.75 17.07
CA HIS A 201 9.25 -45.56 16.51
C HIS A 201 8.51 -45.05 15.27
N LYS A 202 8.11 -45.95 14.35
CA LYS A 202 7.30 -45.61 13.17
C LYS A 202 5.93 -45.04 13.58
N ALA A 203 5.29 -45.59 14.61
CA ALA A 203 4.01 -45.08 15.10
C ALA A 203 4.16 -43.65 15.66
N SER A 204 5.18 -43.42 16.49
CA SER A 204 5.49 -42.08 17.04
C SER A 204 5.81 -41.07 15.94
N MET A 205 6.61 -41.50 14.94
CA MET A 205 6.98 -40.69 13.78
C MET A 205 5.77 -40.32 12.92
N ALA A 206 4.82 -41.25 12.74
CA ALA A 206 3.60 -40.99 11.99
C ALA A 206 2.70 -39.94 12.67
N VAL A 207 2.60 -39.96 14.00
CA VAL A 207 1.85 -38.94 14.77
C VAL A 207 2.53 -37.58 14.63
N LEU A 208 3.83 -37.51 14.91
CA LEU A 208 4.60 -36.26 14.82
C LEU A 208 4.60 -35.68 13.40
N GLY A 209 4.70 -36.53 12.37
CA GLY A 209 4.62 -36.10 10.98
C GLY A 209 3.26 -35.53 10.60
N LYS A 210 2.16 -36.07 11.15
CA LYS A 210 0.81 -35.50 10.96
C LYS A 210 0.68 -34.14 11.64
N GLU A 211 1.16 -34.02 12.88
CA GLU A 211 1.14 -32.76 13.64
C GLU A 211 1.97 -31.68 12.95
N ALA A 212 3.22 -31.99 12.56
CA ALA A 212 4.09 -31.08 11.84
C ALA A 212 3.48 -30.61 10.52
N ALA A 213 2.85 -31.53 9.76
CA ALA A 213 2.24 -31.19 8.48
C ALA A 213 1.02 -30.30 8.66
N ALA A 214 0.16 -30.59 9.65
CA ALA A 214 -1.00 -29.77 9.96
C ALA A 214 -0.58 -28.36 10.42
N ALA A 215 0.43 -28.27 11.29
CA ALA A 215 0.94 -27.00 11.79
C ALA A 215 1.54 -26.15 10.67
N LEU A 216 2.41 -26.72 9.82
CA LEU A 216 3.01 -25.99 8.70
C LEU A 216 1.97 -25.59 7.64
N ALA A 217 0.98 -26.44 7.34
CA ALA A 217 -0.09 -26.11 6.40
C ALA A 217 -0.97 -24.96 6.92
N ALA A 218 -1.27 -24.94 8.22
CA ALA A 218 -2.00 -23.84 8.85
C ALA A 218 -1.20 -22.52 8.78
N VAL A 219 0.10 -22.59 9.07
CA VAL A 219 1.02 -21.45 8.95
C VAL A 219 1.09 -20.95 7.51
N GLU A 220 1.27 -21.84 6.53
CA GLU A 220 1.33 -21.48 5.11
C GLU A 220 0.05 -20.77 4.65
N SER A 221 -1.11 -21.36 4.95
CA SER A 221 -2.41 -20.78 4.60
C SER A 221 -2.59 -19.39 5.22
N GLN A 222 -2.21 -19.24 6.49
CA GLN A 222 -2.27 -17.96 7.19
C GLN A 222 -1.31 -16.93 6.57
N GLN A 223 -0.07 -17.31 6.26
CA GLN A 223 0.91 -16.45 5.61
C GLN A 223 0.37 -15.95 4.26
N GLN A 224 -0.12 -16.85 3.41
CA GLN A 224 -0.67 -16.48 2.09
C GLN A 224 -1.85 -15.52 2.22
N ARG A 225 -2.83 -15.86 3.07
CA ARG A 225 -4.05 -15.07 3.24
C ARG A 225 -3.76 -13.66 3.74
N VAL A 226 -2.96 -13.55 4.82
CA VAL A 226 -2.66 -12.24 5.40
C VAL A 226 -1.74 -11.48 4.48
N THR A 227 -0.68 -12.07 3.91
CA THR A 227 0.20 -11.35 2.99
C THR A 227 -0.56 -10.78 1.79
N LEU A 228 -1.46 -11.55 1.18
CA LEU A 228 -2.32 -11.05 0.11
C LEU A 228 -3.19 -9.87 0.59
N GLN A 229 -3.87 -10.03 1.74
CA GLN A 229 -4.70 -8.98 2.30
C GLN A 229 -3.93 -7.68 2.55
N ARG A 230 -2.69 -7.78 3.05
CA ARG A 230 -1.84 -6.62 3.33
C ARG A 230 -1.38 -5.94 2.04
N LEU A 231 -1.00 -6.70 1.01
CA LEU A 231 -0.64 -6.15 -0.30
C LEU A 231 -1.80 -5.40 -0.95
N VAL A 232 -3.02 -5.95 -0.89
CA VAL A 232 -4.22 -5.26 -1.39
C VAL A 232 -4.45 -3.96 -0.61
N GLY A 233 -4.38 -4.01 0.72
CA GLY A 233 -4.56 -2.83 1.57
C GLY A 233 -3.50 -1.74 1.31
N MET A 234 -2.25 -2.11 1.01
CA MET A 234 -1.22 -1.15 0.61
C MET A 234 -1.60 -0.41 -0.68
N VAL A 235 -2.03 -1.14 -1.71
CA VAL A 235 -2.43 -0.55 -2.99
C VAL A 235 -3.61 0.41 -2.81
N GLU A 236 -4.60 0.01 -2.01
CA GLU A 236 -5.76 0.85 -1.70
C GLU A 236 -5.36 2.11 -0.93
N ALA A 237 -4.49 1.98 0.07
CA ALA A 237 -3.99 3.10 0.87
C ALA A 237 -3.18 4.09 0.03
N GLU A 238 -2.29 3.60 -0.83
CA GLU A 238 -1.44 4.41 -1.70
C GLU A 238 -2.29 5.17 -2.74
N LYS A 239 -3.25 4.48 -3.38
CA LYS A 239 -4.20 5.13 -4.29
C LYS A 239 -4.96 6.25 -3.60
N LEU A 240 -5.52 5.98 -2.41
CA LEU A 240 -6.33 6.96 -1.70
C LEU A 240 -5.48 8.15 -1.21
N PHE A 241 -4.26 7.88 -0.77
CA PHE A 241 -3.29 8.92 -0.42
C PHE A 241 -3.04 9.89 -1.58
N HIS A 242 -2.71 9.38 -2.77
CA HIS A 242 -2.48 10.23 -3.94
C HIS A 242 -3.72 11.01 -4.38
N LEU A 243 -4.92 10.41 -4.29
CA LEU A 243 -6.17 11.10 -4.60
C LEU A 243 -6.44 12.26 -3.63
N ARG A 244 -6.14 12.09 -2.34
CA ARG A 244 -6.30 13.16 -1.34
C ARG A 244 -5.28 14.28 -1.55
N LEU A 245 -4.04 13.94 -1.91
CA LEU A 245 -3.05 14.95 -2.29
C LEU A 245 -3.51 15.77 -3.50
N ALA A 246 -3.98 15.10 -4.55
CA ALA A 246 -4.49 15.78 -5.74
C ALA A 246 -5.64 16.72 -5.40
N ALA A 247 -6.61 16.28 -4.59
CA ALA A 247 -7.73 17.12 -4.18
C ALA A 247 -7.29 18.39 -3.41
N ILE A 248 -6.34 18.26 -2.47
CA ILE A 248 -5.80 19.43 -1.75
C ILE A 248 -5.12 20.42 -2.70
N LEU A 249 -4.38 19.90 -3.69
CA LEU A 249 -3.67 20.72 -4.67
C LEU A 249 -4.62 21.39 -5.66
N ASP A 250 -5.65 20.68 -6.13
CA ASP A 250 -6.69 21.23 -7.00
C ASP A 250 -7.43 22.39 -6.30
N ASP A 251 -7.78 22.22 -5.01
CA ASP A 251 -8.46 23.25 -4.22
C ASP A 251 -7.62 24.52 -4.06
N VAL A 252 -6.33 24.39 -3.71
CA VAL A 252 -5.46 25.55 -3.53
C VAL A 252 -5.10 26.22 -4.87
N GLU A 253 -4.95 25.45 -5.95
CA GLU A 253 -4.76 26.00 -7.29
C GLU A 253 -5.96 26.85 -7.72
N ALA A 254 -7.18 26.35 -7.49
CA ALA A 254 -8.40 27.09 -7.78
C ALA A 254 -8.51 28.39 -6.96
N GLU A 255 -8.17 28.35 -5.67
CA GLU A 255 -8.20 29.52 -4.79
C GLU A 255 -7.16 30.56 -5.20
N MET A 256 -5.92 30.14 -5.47
CA MET A 256 -4.84 31.02 -5.93
C MET A 256 -5.15 31.64 -7.30
N SER A 257 -5.76 30.87 -8.21
CA SER A 257 -6.18 31.36 -9.53
C SER A 257 -7.30 32.41 -9.42
N SER A 258 -8.27 32.18 -8.52
CA SER A 258 -9.32 33.15 -8.21
C SER A 258 -8.72 34.45 -7.65
N GLU A 259 -7.74 34.36 -6.74
CA GLU A 259 -7.06 35.52 -6.17
C GLU A 259 -6.28 36.29 -7.24
N LYS A 260 -5.57 35.59 -8.12
CA LYS A 260 -4.87 36.20 -9.27
C LYS A 260 -5.84 36.97 -10.17
N GLN A 261 -6.97 36.36 -10.54
CA GLN A 261 -7.96 37.00 -11.40
C GLN A 261 -8.59 38.25 -10.74
N LYS A 262 -8.87 38.19 -9.43
CA LYS A 262 -9.35 39.36 -8.66
C LYS A 262 -8.34 40.50 -8.70
N ARG A 263 -7.03 40.20 -8.60
CA ARG A 263 -5.96 41.20 -8.66
C ARG A 263 -5.78 41.80 -10.05
N GLU A 264 -5.79 40.98 -11.10
CA GLU A 264 -5.68 41.46 -12.48
C GLU A 264 -6.84 42.40 -12.85
N SER A 265 -8.02 42.15 -12.28
CA SER A 265 -9.21 42.97 -12.49
C SER A 265 -9.22 44.26 -11.66
N ALA A 266 -8.33 44.42 -10.67
CA ALA A 266 -8.33 45.55 -9.74
C ALA A 266 -7.67 46.81 -10.35
N PRO A 267 -8.12 48.02 -9.95
CA PRO A 267 -7.48 49.26 -10.37
C PRO A 267 -6.02 49.35 -9.87
N PRO A 268 -5.08 49.92 -10.65
CA PRO A 268 -3.69 50.05 -10.26
C PRO A 268 -3.49 50.80 -8.92
N THR A 269 -2.65 50.25 -8.04
CA THR A 269 -2.21 50.94 -6.82
C THR A 269 -1.13 51.98 -7.17
N ILE A 270 -1.33 53.23 -6.75
CA ILE A 270 -0.43 54.36 -7.01
C ILE A 270 0.99 54.04 -6.47
N PRO A 271 2.06 54.01 -7.29
CA PRO A 271 3.40 54.18 -6.79
C PRO A 271 3.55 55.66 -6.42
N SER A 272 3.66 55.98 -5.13
CA SER A 272 4.05 57.32 -4.72
C SER A 272 5.43 57.62 -5.32
N HIS A 273 5.50 58.70 -6.10
CA HIS A 273 6.72 59.27 -6.67
C HIS A 273 7.46 58.46 -7.75
N LYS A 274 6.88 58.37 -8.95
CA LYS A 274 7.64 58.67 -10.18
C LYS A 274 6.83 59.60 -11.06
N ARG A 275 7.19 60.89 -11.02
CA ARG A 275 6.75 61.89 -11.99
C ARG A 275 7.26 61.45 -13.35
N ALA A 276 6.45 60.68 -14.08
CA ALA A 276 6.80 60.14 -15.37
C ALA A 276 6.86 61.27 -16.42
N GLU A 277 7.83 61.09 -17.31
CA GLU A 277 8.09 61.85 -18.51
C GLU A 277 6.80 62.06 -19.32
N LYS A 278 6.52 63.31 -19.71
CA LYS A 278 5.52 63.76 -20.70
C LYS A 278 4.25 62.87 -20.81
N ALA A 279 3.41 62.86 -19.78
CA ALA A 279 2.05 62.30 -19.90
C ALA A 279 1.25 63.09 -20.96
N GLN A 280 0.83 62.41 -22.03
CA GLN A 280 0.03 62.99 -23.10
C GLN A 280 -1.45 62.91 -22.70
N TYR A 281 -1.94 63.97 -22.03
CA TYR A 281 -3.35 64.06 -21.63
C TYR A 281 -4.28 64.11 -22.85
N PHE A 282 -5.43 63.46 -22.78
CA PHE A 282 -6.48 63.59 -23.78
C PHE A 282 -7.88 63.62 -23.17
N LEU A 283 -8.82 64.22 -23.89
CA LEU A 283 -10.22 64.28 -23.49
C LEU A 283 -10.96 63.02 -23.95
N ALA A 284 -11.78 62.46 -23.08
CA ALA A 284 -12.68 61.36 -23.42
C ALA A 284 -14.10 61.65 -22.92
N GLU A 285 -15.10 61.06 -23.57
CA GLU A 285 -16.49 61.07 -23.11
C GLU A 285 -16.86 59.68 -22.58
N ALA A 286 -17.51 59.61 -21.42
CA ALA A 286 -18.03 58.36 -20.87
C ALA A 286 -19.17 57.85 -21.75
N VAL A 287 -18.96 56.71 -22.42
CA VAL A 287 -20.00 56.02 -23.21
C VAL A 287 -20.82 55.06 -22.35
N HIS A 288 -20.29 54.70 -21.17
CA HIS A 288 -20.96 53.87 -20.17
C HIS A 288 -20.83 54.50 -18.78
N SER A 289 -21.85 54.31 -17.95
CA SER A 289 -21.79 54.71 -16.55
C SER A 289 -20.97 53.67 -15.76
N PHE A 290 -20.09 54.14 -14.89
CA PHE A 290 -19.28 53.31 -13.99
C PHE A 290 -19.50 53.79 -12.56
N ASN A 291 -19.91 52.89 -11.66
CA ASN A 291 -20.09 53.23 -10.24
C ASN A 291 -18.86 52.78 -9.47
N GLY A 292 -17.99 53.72 -9.12
CA GLY A 292 -16.81 53.45 -8.31
C GLY A 292 -17.21 53.05 -6.90
N THR A 293 -16.67 51.93 -6.43
CA THR A 293 -16.97 51.35 -5.10
C THR A 293 -15.90 51.66 -4.08
N THR A 294 -14.73 52.12 -4.53
CA THR A 294 -13.60 52.50 -3.68
C THR A 294 -13.25 53.96 -3.87
N GLU A 295 -12.61 54.59 -2.89
CA GLU A 295 -12.15 55.99 -2.99
C GLU A 295 -11.10 56.21 -4.11
N LYS A 296 -10.52 55.12 -4.62
CA LYS A 296 -9.55 55.13 -5.73
C LYS A 296 -10.23 55.09 -7.10
N GLU A 297 -11.50 54.71 -7.15
CA GLU A 297 -12.29 54.59 -8.37
C GLU A 297 -13.05 55.88 -8.66
N LEU A 298 -12.99 56.34 -9.91
CA LEU A 298 -13.74 57.51 -10.37
C LEU A 298 -15.08 57.06 -10.93
N SER A 299 -16.16 57.40 -10.24
CA SER A 299 -17.52 57.18 -10.78
C SER A 299 -17.78 58.07 -11.99
N LEU A 300 -18.30 57.48 -13.06
CA LEU A 300 -18.64 58.16 -14.31
C LEU A 300 -20.12 57.97 -14.62
N ILE A 301 -20.77 59.00 -15.14
CA ILE A 301 -22.11 58.93 -15.73
C ILE A 301 -21.96 59.05 -17.24
N SER A 302 -22.69 58.23 -18.00
CA SER A 302 -22.69 58.32 -19.46
C SER A 302 -22.94 59.76 -19.92
N GLY A 303 -22.07 60.27 -20.80
CA GLY A 303 -22.04 61.65 -21.28
C GLY A 303 -21.13 62.61 -20.48
N ASP A 304 -20.46 62.12 -19.43
CA ASP A 304 -19.41 62.85 -18.71
C ASP A 304 -18.16 63.04 -19.55
N TYR A 305 -17.51 64.19 -19.40
CA TYR A 305 -16.22 64.46 -20.02
C TYR A 305 -15.11 64.27 -18.98
N VAL A 306 -14.14 63.42 -19.32
CA VAL A 306 -13.05 63.02 -18.45
C VAL A 306 -11.73 63.40 -19.10
N VAL A 307 -10.84 64.04 -18.34
CA VAL A 307 -9.45 64.25 -18.77
C VAL A 307 -8.65 63.01 -18.42
N VAL A 308 -8.34 62.18 -19.40
CA VAL A 308 -7.55 60.97 -19.23
C VAL A 308 -6.08 61.34 -19.13
N ARG A 309 -5.44 60.89 -18.05
CA ARG A 309 -4.05 61.19 -17.71
C ARG A 309 -3.12 60.06 -18.11
N GLN A 310 -3.58 58.82 -17.95
CA GLN A 310 -2.87 57.61 -18.35
C GLN A 310 -3.83 56.44 -18.55
N ILE A 311 -3.39 55.46 -19.36
CA ILE A 311 -4.03 54.15 -19.49
C ILE A 311 -3.00 53.12 -19.03
N ALA A 312 -3.35 52.34 -18.01
CA ALA A 312 -2.55 51.23 -17.53
C ALA A 312 -2.71 50.00 -18.45
N PRO A 313 -1.66 49.16 -18.57
CA PRO A 313 -1.72 47.96 -19.41
C PRO A 313 -2.82 46.95 -19.04
N ASN A 314 -3.33 46.99 -17.80
CA ASN A 314 -4.42 46.13 -17.33
C ASN A 314 -5.83 46.63 -17.72
N GLY A 315 -5.93 47.60 -18.63
CA GLY A 315 -7.21 48.10 -19.14
C GLY A 315 -7.91 49.14 -18.27
N TRP A 316 -7.27 49.62 -17.20
CA TRP A 316 -7.74 50.75 -16.40
C TRP A 316 -7.17 52.07 -16.90
N ALA A 317 -7.98 53.12 -16.88
CA ALA A 317 -7.56 54.49 -17.18
C ALA A 317 -7.66 55.34 -15.91
N GLU A 318 -6.67 56.21 -15.69
CA GLU A 318 -6.74 57.24 -14.65
C GLU A 318 -7.16 58.55 -15.32
N GLY A 319 -8.14 59.23 -14.72
CA GLY A 319 -8.58 60.52 -15.20
C GLY A 319 -9.20 61.37 -14.12
N GLU A 320 -9.61 62.57 -14.52
CA GLU A 320 -10.32 63.52 -13.66
C GLU A 320 -11.64 63.92 -14.31
N CYS A 321 -12.71 63.86 -13.52
CA CYS A 321 -14.05 64.30 -13.89
C CYS A 321 -14.70 64.98 -12.69
N ARG A 322 -15.34 66.14 -12.91
CA ARG A 322 -16.08 66.89 -11.86
C ARG A 322 -15.25 67.15 -10.59
N GLY A 323 -13.98 67.49 -10.75
CA GLY A 323 -13.05 67.77 -9.65
C GLY A 323 -12.62 66.55 -8.81
N LYS A 324 -12.97 65.33 -9.24
CA LYS A 324 -12.51 64.08 -8.63
C LYS A 324 -11.59 63.35 -9.60
N ALA A 325 -10.47 62.85 -9.08
CA ALA A 325 -9.54 62.01 -9.82
C ALA A 325 -9.63 60.56 -9.32
N GLY A 326 -9.48 59.61 -10.23
CA GLY A 326 -9.49 58.20 -9.89
C GLY A 326 -9.43 57.32 -11.13
N TRP A 327 -9.51 56.01 -10.90
CA TRP A 327 -9.44 54.98 -11.93
C TRP A 327 -10.81 54.52 -12.39
N PHE A 328 -10.93 54.23 -13.68
CA PHE A 328 -12.13 53.63 -14.30
C PHE A 328 -11.70 52.72 -15.46
N PRO A 329 -12.53 51.76 -15.91
CA PRO A 329 -12.16 50.89 -17.02
C PRO A 329 -12.03 51.71 -18.32
N ALA A 330 -10.91 51.56 -19.04
CA ALA A 330 -10.63 52.36 -20.23
C ALA A 330 -11.69 52.20 -21.33
N GLY A 331 -12.32 51.03 -21.43
CA GLY A 331 -13.40 50.76 -22.38
C GLY A 331 -14.72 51.49 -22.09
N PHE A 332 -14.83 52.21 -20.96
CA PHE A 332 -16.05 52.95 -20.59
C PHE A 332 -16.03 54.39 -21.12
N VAL A 333 -14.91 54.83 -21.70
CA VAL A 333 -14.77 56.15 -22.29
C VAL A 333 -14.28 56.07 -23.73
N GLU A 334 -14.66 57.03 -24.56
CA GLU A 334 -14.22 57.14 -25.95
C GLU A 334 -13.47 58.47 -26.13
N ARG A 335 -12.30 58.43 -26.78
CA ARG A 335 -11.49 59.63 -27.03
C ARG A 335 -12.26 60.64 -27.89
N ARG A 336 -12.23 61.92 -27.49
CA ARG A 336 -12.83 63.04 -28.21
C ARG A 336 -11.75 64.02 -28.64
N GLU A 337 -11.83 64.52 -29.87
CA GLU A 337 -10.87 65.50 -30.40
C GLU A 337 -11.22 66.94 -29.97
N ASN A 338 -12.49 67.23 -29.66
CA ASN A 338 -12.98 68.55 -29.26
C ASN A 338 -14.07 68.45 -28.18
N ILE A 339 -14.14 69.43 -27.27
CA ILE A 339 -15.30 69.61 -26.37
C ILE A 339 -16.44 70.19 -27.20
N PRO A 340 -17.65 69.60 -27.23
CA PRO A 340 -18.78 70.21 -27.90
C PRO A 340 -19.04 71.61 -27.31
N PRO A 341 -19.29 72.64 -28.13
CA PRO A 341 -19.33 74.04 -27.70
C PRO A 341 -20.47 74.41 -26.73
N ASN A 342 -21.23 73.45 -26.18
CA ASN A 342 -22.50 73.71 -25.52
C ASN A 342 -22.72 72.99 -24.16
N LYS A 343 -21.66 72.69 -23.41
CA LYS A 343 -21.80 72.32 -21.99
C LYS A 343 -20.98 73.29 -21.13
N VAL A 344 -21.64 74.35 -20.68
CA VAL A 344 -21.14 75.21 -19.60
C VAL A 344 -21.12 74.37 -18.34
N PHE A 345 -19.93 74.09 -17.80
CA PHE A 345 -19.78 73.51 -16.47
C PHE A 345 -20.20 74.58 -15.45
N PRO A 346 -21.22 74.35 -14.59
CA PRO A 346 -21.48 75.24 -13.48
C PRO A 346 -20.26 75.23 -12.55
N GLN A 347 -19.71 76.40 -12.26
CA GLN A 347 -18.68 76.56 -11.23
C GLN A 347 -19.34 76.52 -9.84
N ALA A 348 -18.66 75.78 -8.95
CA ALA A 348 -18.79 75.67 -7.49
C ALA A 348 -20.06 74.98 -6.95
#